data_AF-A0A2V8DJ48-F1
#
_entry.id   AF-A0A2V8DJ48-F1
#
_cell.length_a   1.000
_cell.length_b   1.000
_cell.length_c   1.000
_cell.angle_alpha   90.00
_cell.angle_beta   90.00
_cell.angle_gamma   90.00
#
_symmetry.space_group_name_H-M   'P 1'
#
loop_
_entity.id
_entity.type
_entity.pdbx_description
1 polymer ?
#
loop_
_entity_poly.entity_id
_entity_poly.type
_entity_poly.pdbx_seq_one_letter_code
_entity_poly.pdbx_strand_id
1 'polypeptide(L)'
;MPARELPDRPNLDQYRKQAKELVKAAKAGDARAFVLMREHHPRLKQLPDDQLHRTTFALADAQLIVARAHGFDSWPKFAKHIETITSESPSRIWTRAEKALVDGDVAALDALLARHGDMLRKGPVQSSWWGGLAPNYSKGDARAIIAREHHFESWDQFAAFAEAMKDTLSPVAQFETAVAAVIDGDVVTLDRLLRASPWLVRARSTRVHHSTLLHYVGSNGVEGFRQRTPKNIVKVAEALLDAGADINATADMYGGGSDTLGLAATSIHPVTAGVQEELMAFLLARGASLGGDKGAAAWSKLINACHANGRPGAAEFLARRADGLDLEAAAGVGRLDIVKAFFDANGRLTANATKKQMEDGFTWACEYGRTNVVEFLLLRGMDVAAKLRHHRQTGMHWAAYGGYADTVRVLLRHKAPVNVKDDTFEGTPLGWALYAWAGGGPHAGDRRYYDVVKLLVAAGATVATEWLNEDERDFPIAKRIREDTVMRAALGGKLRSTAGPSRSEDGQSET
;
A
#
# COMPACT_ATOMS: atom_id res chain seq x y z
N MET A 1 32.42 17.50 26.06
CA MET A 1 32.39 16.02 26.09
C MET A 1 31.25 15.54 25.22
N PRO A 2 31.42 14.42 24.50
CA PRO A 2 30.33 13.83 23.72
C PRO A 2 29.18 13.42 24.65
N ALA A 3 27.95 13.50 24.13
CA ALA A 3 26.76 13.05 24.85
C ALA A 3 26.90 11.54 25.16
N ARG A 4 26.45 11.12 26.35
CA ARG A 4 26.35 9.71 26.69
C ARG A 4 25.27 9.08 25.82
N GLU A 5 25.60 7.96 25.18
CA GLU A 5 24.62 7.19 24.42
C GLU A 5 23.55 6.58 25.34
N LEU A 6 22.36 6.40 24.79
CA LEU A 6 21.28 5.70 25.46
C LEU A 6 21.50 4.19 25.34
N PRO A 7 21.20 3.40 26.39
CA PRO A 7 21.19 1.94 26.27
C PRO A 7 20.05 1.49 25.34
N ASP A 8 20.14 0.28 24.79
CA ASP A 8 19.16 -0.31 23.86
C ASP A 8 17.72 -0.31 24.40
N ARG A 9 17.56 -0.34 25.73
CA ARG A 9 16.27 -0.31 26.43
C ARG A 9 16.29 0.76 27.52
N PRO A 10 16.17 2.05 27.17
CA PRO A 10 16.19 3.12 28.15
C PRO A 10 14.92 3.07 29.01
N ASN A 11 15.03 3.45 30.28
CA ASN A 11 13.90 3.44 31.22
C ASN A 11 13.86 4.78 31.96
N LEU A 12 12.78 5.53 31.79
CA LEU A 12 12.65 6.86 32.38
C LEU A 12 12.71 6.85 33.91
N ASP A 13 12.21 5.81 34.57
CA ASP A 13 12.25 5.70 36.03
C ASP A 13 13.67 5.45 36.56
N GLN A 14 14.52 4.77 35.79
CA GLN A 14 15.95 4.66 36.14
C GLN A 14 16.63 6.02 36.10
N TYR A 15 16.36 6.85 35.09
CA TYR A 15 16.92 8.21 35.02
C TYR A 15 16.35 9.13 36.10
N ARG A 16 15.07 8.99 36.47
CA ARG A 16 14.48 9.68 37.64
C ARG A 16 15.19 9.27 38.93
N LYS A 17 15.54 7.98 39.09
CA LYS A 17 16.31 7.49 40.23
C LYS A 17 17.73 8.04 40.24
N GLN A 18 18.42 8.06 39.09
CA GLN A 18 19.75 8.67 38.97
C GLN A 18 19.77 10.14 39.39
N ALA A 19 18.75 10.92 39.00
CA ALA A 19 18.64 12.32 39.43
C ALA A 19 18.47 12.44 40.96
N LYS A 20 17.67 11.56 41.58
CA LYS A 20 17.52 11.53 43.06
C LYS A 20 18.82 11.15 43.77
N GLU A 21 19.55 10.16 43.26
CA GLU A 21 20.86 9.76 43.81
C GLU A 21 21.90 10.87 43.64
N LEU A 22 21.89 11.60 42.53
CA LEU A 22 22.77 12.74 42.33
C LEU A 22 22.51 13.86 43.35
N VAL A 23 21.25 14.13 43.69
CA VAL A 23 20.92 15.08 44.79
C VAL A 23 21.47 14.58 46.12
N LYS A 24 21.34 13.28 46.42
CA LYS A 24 21.86 12.69 47.66
C LYS A 24 23.39 12.76 47.73
N ALA A 25 24.08 12.44 46.63
CA ALA A 25 25.53 12.50 46.52
C ALA A 25 26.05 13.94 46.70
N ALA A 26 25.39 14.92 46.08
CA ALA A 26 25.71 16.34 46.26
C ALA A 26 25.59 16.79 47.72
N LYS A 27 24.52 16.39 48.41
CA LYS A 27 24.32 16.70 49.85
C LYS A 27 25.36 16.04 50.75
N ALA A 28 25.87 14.88 50.36
CA ALA A 28 26.91 14.16 51.07
C ALA A 28 28.34 14.69 50.78
N GLY A 29 28.48 15.71 49.92
CA GLY A 29 29.78 16.25 49.55
C GLY A 29 30.57 15.40 48.57
N ASP A 30 29.93 14.50 47.81
CA ASP A 30 30.60 13.63 46.85
C ASP A 30 31.24 14.44 45.71
N ALA A 31 32.56 14.32 45.55
CA ALA A 31 33.34 14.98 44.51
C ALA A 31 32.79 14.72 43.09
N ARG A 32 32.25 13.52 42.82
CA ARG A 32 31.68 13.16 41.51
C ARG A 32 30.43 13.97 41.18
N ALA A 33 29.61 14.31 42.18
CA ALA A 33 28.43 15.14 41.97
C ALA A 33 28.84 16.56 41.54
N PHE A 34 29.88 17.13 42.15
CA PHE A 34 30.42 18.44 41.78
C PHE A 34 31.02 18.46 40.37
N VAL A 35 31.73 17.39 39.97
CA VAL A 35 32.21 17.24 38.58
C VAL A 35 31.03 17.31 37.59
N LEU A 36 29.96 16.55 37.83
CA LEU A 36 28.78 16.57 36.95
C LEU A 36 28.09 17.94 36.90
N MET A 37 28.08 18.68 38.01
CA MET A 37 27.58 20.07 38.04
C MET A 37 28.44 20.99 37.17
N ARG A 38 29.77 20.87 37.24
CA ARG A 38 30.71 21.65 36.41
C ARG A 38 30.57 21.34 34.93
N GLU A 39 30.38 20.07 34.60
CA GLU A 39 30.32 19.61 33.22
C GLU A 39 29.00 19.97 32.54
N HIS A 40 27.88 19.76 33.23
CA HIS A 40 26.57 19.76 32.57
C HIS A 40 25.66 20.91 33.00
N HIS A 41 25.85 21.55 34.16
CA HIS A 41 24.91 22.55 34.65
C HIS A 41 25.26 23.98 34.20
N PRO A 42 24.39 24.70 33.47
CA PRO A 42 24.72 26.00 32.87
C PRO A 42 25.05 27.10 33.88
N ARG A 43 24.34 27.14 35.01
CA ARG A 43 24.57 28.09 36.12
C ARG A 43 25.71 27.66 37.06
N LEU A 44 25.62 26.45 37.62
CA LEU A 44 26.56 25.97 38.65
C LEU A 44 28.00 25.82 38.14
N LYS A 45 28.21 25.58 36.84
CA LYS A 45 29.57 25.50 36.28
C LYS A 45 30.41 26.75 36.47
N GLN A 46 29.78 27.92 36.63
CA GLN A 46 30.47 29.22 36.74
C GLN A 46 30.69 29.69 38.18
N LEU A 47 30.14 28.98 39.18
CA LEU A 47 30.24 29.42 40.58
C LEU A 47 31.62 29.11 41.15
N PRO A 48 32.26 29.95 41.98
CA PRO A 48 33.44 29.54 42.75
C PRO A 48 33.15 28.31 43.66
N ASP A 49 34.16 27.49 44.00
CA ASP A 49 33.96 26.22 44.73
C ASP A 49 33.30 26.42 46.10
N ASP A 50 33.71 27.45 46.84
CA ASP A 50 33.13 27.86 48.11
C ASP A 50 31.64 28.21 48.01
N GLN A 51 31.23 28.80 46.88
CA GLN A 51 29.83 29.13 46.60
C GLN A 51 29.05 27.93 46.07
N LEU A 52 29.69 27.06 45.29
CA LEU A 52 29.08 25.84 44.77
C LEU A 52 28.69 24.89 45.91
N HIS A 53 29.55 24.73 46.93
CA HIS A 53 29.28 23.91 48.11
C HIS A 53 28.14 24.44 48.99
N ARG A 54 27.86 25.75 48.93
CA ARG A 54 26.79 26.41 49.71
C ARG A 54 25.48 26.58 48.92
N THR A 55 25.51 26.32 47.62
CA THR A 55 24.34 26.48 46.74
C THR A 55 23.35 25.33 46.95
N THR A 56 22.07 25.67 47.07
CA THR A 56 21.01 24.66 47.10
C THR A 56 20.95 23.92 45.76
N PHE A 57 21.16 22.61 45.81
CA PHE A 57 21.06 21.73 44.65
C PHE A 57 19.75 20.94 44.69
N ALA A 58 18.82 21.31 43.81
CA ALA A 58 17.47 20.75 43.78
C ALA A 58 17.36 19.58 42.78
N LEU A 59 16.25 18.83 42.88
CA LEU A 59 15.96 17.74 41.94
C LEU A 59 15.91 18.22 40.49
N ALA A 60 15.41 19.44 40.24
CA ALA A 60 15.38 20.03 38.91
C ALA A 60 16.79 20.25 38.33
N ASP A 61 17.76 20.67 39.16
CA ASP A 61 19.16 20.84 38.75
C ASP A 61 19.79 19.49 38.40
N ALA A 62 19.50 18.45 39.20
CA ALA A 62 19.96 17.09 38.94
C ALA A 62 19.34 16.48 37.68
N GLN A 63 18.04 16.66 37.46
CA GLN A 63 17.35 16.25 36.25
C GLN A 63 17.88 16.96 35.00
N LEU A 64 18.18 18.25 35.10
CA LEU A 64 18.80 19.02 34.01
C LEU A 64 20.20 18.48 33.67
N ILE A 65 21.00 18.13 34.68
CA ILE A 65 22.32 17.52 34.48
C ILE A 65 22.19 16.17 33.77
N VAL A 66 21.27 15.29 34.19
CA VAL A 66 21.03 14.00 33.52
C VAL A 66 20.62 14.20 32.07
N ALA A 67 19.69 15.12 31.79
CA ALA A 67 19.26 15.43 30.42
C ALA A 67 20.41 15.94 29.54
N ARG A 68 21.21 16.87 30.07
CA ARG A 68 22.35 17.47 29.33
C ARG A 68 23.50 16.49 29.14
N ALA A 69 23.68 15.52 30.02
CA ALA A 69 24.63 14.43 29.83
C ALA A 69 24.29 13.57 28.60
N HIS A 70 23.02 13.50 28.22
CA HIS A 70 22.54 12.81 27.02
C HIS A 70 22.26 13.77 25.83
N GLY A 71 22.72 15.03 25.91
CA GLY A 71 22.60 15.99 24.80
C GLY A 71 21.29 16.77 24.74
N PHE A 72 20.44 16.70 25.77
CA PHE A 72 19.16 17.42 25.82
C PHE A 72 19.26 18.69 26.65
N ASP A 73 18.64 19.77 26.19
CA ASP A 73 18.67 21.09 26.81
C ASP A 73 17.70 21.24 27.99
N SER A 74 16.74 20.32 28.16
CA SER A 74 15.83 20.29 29.31
C SER A 74 15.36 18.87 29.67
N TRP A 75 15.00 18.67 30.94
CA TRP A 75 14.44 17.40 31.41
C TRP A 75 13.12 17.01 30.71
N PRO A 76 12.14 17.92 30.48
CA PRO A 76 10.92 17.56 29.75
C PRO A 76 11.19 17.07 28.32
N LYS A 77 12.16 17.64 27.61
CA LYS A 77 12.54 17.18 26.26
C LYS A 77 13.17 15.78 26.30
N PHE A 78 14.07 15.54 27.25
CA PHE A 78 14.64 14.22 27.48
C PHE A 78 13.57 13.19 27.84
N ALA A 79 12.72 13.49 28.83
CA ALA A 79 11.65 12.59 29.27
C ALA A 79 10.69 12.24 28.14
N LYS A 80 10.23 13.23 27.36
CA LYS A 80 9.37 13.01 26.18
C LYS A 80 10.07 12.16 25.12
N HIS A 81 11.37 12.36 24.90
CA HIS A 81 12.15 11.53 23.97
C HIS A 81 12.20 10.08 24.45
N ILE A 82 12.56 9.84 25.73
CA ILE A 82 12.56 8.50 26.33
C ILE A 82 11.17 7.86 26.23
N GLU A 83 10.11 8.56 26.64
CA GLU A 83 8.74 8.07 26.54
C GLU A 83 8.35 7.74 25.09
N THR A 84 8.74 8.57 24.12
CA THR A 84 8.49 8.31 22.69
C THR A 84 9.20 7.05 22.23
N ILE A 85 10.48 6.87 22.58
CA ILE A 85 11.26 5.70 22.18
C ILE A 85 10.92 4.44 22.98
N THR A 86 10.29 4.56 24.16
CA THR A 86 9.82 3.42 24.97
C THR A 86 8.33 3.13 24.82
N SER A 87 7.55 4.02 24.18
CA SER A 87 6.11 3.82 24.00
C SER A 87 5.81 2.62 23.10
N GLU A 88 4.92 1.74 23.56
CA GLU A 88 4.31 0.67 22.76
C GLU A 88 3.16 1.25 21.92
N SER A 89 3.48 2.15 20.99
CA SER A 89 2.46 2.61 20.04
C SER A 89 2.01 1.46 19.12
N PRO A 90 0.74 1.45 18.65
CA PRO A 90 0.26 0.43 17.71
C PRO A 90 1.20 0.18 16.53
N SER A 91 1.71 1.25 15.92
CA SER A 91 2.61 1.19 14.76
C SER A 91 3.93 0.51 15.09
N ARG A 92 4.49 0.75 16.29
CA ARG A 92 5.71 0.09 16.75
C ARG A 92 5.49 -1.39 17.06
N ILE A 93 4.35 -1.74 17.63
CA ILE A 93 3.98 -3.14 17.88
C ILE A 93 3.85 -3.89 16.54
N TRP A 94 3.18 -3.29 15.55
CA TRP A 94 3.08 -3.83 14.19
C TRP A 94 4.45 -4.00 13.52
N THR A 95 5.31 -2.98 13.58
CA THR A 95 6.67 -3.05 13.02
C THR A 95 7.47 -4.19 13.64
N ARG A 96 7.34 -4.41 14.96
CA ARG A 96 8.00 -5.53 15.65
C ARG A 96 7.41 -6.89 15.25
N ALA A 97 6.09 -6.98 15.06
CA ALA A 97 5.44 -8.21 14.61
C ALA A 97 5.85 -8.58 13.18
N GLU A 98 5.90 -7.59 12.27
CA GLU A 98 6.43 -7.75 10.91
C GLU A 98 7.87 -8.25 10.93
N LYS A 99 8.72 -7.61 11.74
CA LYS A 99 10.11 -8.04 11.88
C LYS A 99 10.21 -9.48 12.38
N ALA A 100 9.47 -9.83 13.44
CA ALA A 100 9.47 -11.18 13.99
C ALA A 100 9.02 -12.22 12.95
N LEU A 101 8.02 -11.88 12.13
CA LEU A 101 7.55 -12.73 11.05
C LEU A 101 8.63 -12.91 9.97
N VAL A 102 9.23 -11.81 9.48
CA VAL A 102 10.27 -11.85 8.44
C VAL A 102 11.49 -12.65 8.90
N ASP A 103 11.89 -12.44 10.16
CA ASP A 103 13.02 -13.13 10.77
C ASP A 103 12.70 -14.61 11.12
N GLY A 104 11.43 -15.01 11.10
CA GLY A 104 10.99 -16.33 11.56
C GLY A 104 11.10 -16.51 13.08
N ASP A 105 11.10 -15.42 13.86
CA ASP A 105 11.21 -15.41 15.32
C ASP A 105 9.86 -15.75 15.97
N VAL A 106 9.62 -17.05 16.13
CA VAL A 106 8.43 -17.61 16.80
C VAL A 106 8.26 -17.04 18.19
N ALA A 107 9.33 -16.95 18.98
CA ALA A 107 9.26 -16.54 20.38
C ALA A 107 8.86 -15.06 20.51
N ALA A 108 9.44 -14.19 19.67
CA ALA A 108 9.06 -12.79 19.64
C ALA A 108 7.62 -12.61 19.14
N LEU A 109 7.21 -13.32 18.09
CA LEU A 109 5.85 -13.23 17.57
C LEU A 109 4.81 -13.76 18.56
N ASP A 110 5.07 -14.88 19.23
CA ASP A 110 4.21 -15.42 20.29
C ASP A 110 4.07 -14.43 21.46
N ALA A 111 5.17 -13.81 21.89
CA ALA A 111 5.12 -12.80 22.94
C ALA A 111 4.27 -11.58 22.55
N LEU A 112 4.36 -11.15 21.28
CA LEU A 112 3.56 -10.04 20.75
C LEU A 112 2.08 -10.43 20.61
N LEU A 113 1.77 -11.64 20.14
CA LEU A 113 0.41 -12.16 20.02
C LEU A 113 -0.25 -12.38 21.39
N ALA A 114 0.51 -12.77 22.40
CA ALA A 114 0.01 -12.93 23.76
C ALA A 114 -0.35 -11.58 24.41
N ARG A 115 0.48 -10.55 24.19
CA ARG A 115 0.29 -9.21 24.80
C ARG A 115 -0.65 -8.29 24.03
N HIS A 116 -0.64 -8.39 22.70
CA HIS A 116 -1.32 -7.45 21.79
C HIS A 116 -2.19 -8.16 20.75
N GLY A 117 -2.60 -9.41 21.01
CA GLY A 117 -3.28 -10.26 20.05
C GLY A 117 -4.57 -9.68 19.47
N ASP A 118 -5.40 -8.98 20.26
CA ASP A 118 -6.61 -8.35 19.73
C ASP A 118 -6.28 -7.27 18.68
N MET A 119 -5.26 -6.45 18.93
CA MET A 119 -4.81 -5.41 18.01
C MET A 119 -4.24 -6.02 16.72
N LEU A 120 -3.37 -7.03 16.86
CA LEU A 120 -2.75 -7.70 15.71
C LEU A 120 -3.76 -8.51 14.89
N ARG A 121 -4.82 -9.03 15.51
CA ARG A 121 -5.84 -9.85 14.82
C ARG A 121 -7.01 -9.07 14.24
N LYS A 122 -7.40 -7.93 14.85
CA LYS A 122 -8.64 -7.21 14.53
C LYS A 122 -8.45 -5.74 14.21
N GLY A 123 -7.31 -5.15 14.56
CA GLY A 123 -7.03 -3.74 14.34
C GLY A 123 -6.81 -3.43 12.84
N PRO A 124 -6.88 -2.15 12.44
CA PRO A 124 -6.53 -1.76 11.08
C PRO A 124 -5.08 -2.21 10.79
N VAL A 125 -4.86 -2.75 9.60
CA VAL A 125 -3.55 -3.22 9.16
C VAL A 125 -2.62 -2.02 9.06
N GLN A 126 -1.61 -1.94 9.94
CA GLN A 126 -0.56 -0.89 9.90
C GLN A 126 0.71 -1.42 9.24
N SER A 127 0.54 -2.29 8.26
CA SER A 127 1.64 -3.00 7.64
C SER A 127 2.42 -2.10 6.68
N SER A 128 3.73 -2.34 6.61
CA SER A 128 4.61 -1.74 5.62
C SER A 128 4.49 -2.40 4.24
N TRP A 129 3.77 -3.52 4.12
CA TRP A 129 3.62 -4.27 2.87
C TRP A 129 2.36 -3.86 2.12
N TRP A 130 2.44 -3.84 0.79
CA TRP A 130 1.29 -3.53 -0.06
C TRP A 130 0.24 -4.65 0.06
N GLY A 131 -1.01 -4.32 0.41
CA GLY A 131 -2.05 -5.29 0.78
C GLY A 131 -2.00 -5.78 2.24
N GLY A 132 -0.90 -5.48 2.92
CA GLY A 132 -0.67 -5.68 4.35
C GLY A 132 -0.62 -7.13 4.85
N LEU A 133 -0.27 -7.32 6.12
CA LEU A 133 -0.44 -8.59 6.82
C LEU A 133 -1.92 -8.97 6.87
N ALA A 134 -2.25 -10.19 6.48
CA ALA A 134 -3.63 -10.63 6.36
C ALA A 134 -4.41 -10.49 7.69
N PRO A 135 -5.74 -10.20 7.64
CA PRO A 135 -6.63 -10.23 8.82
C PRO A 135 -6.79 -11.62 9.48
N ASN A 136 -6.08 -12.63 8.96
CA ASN A 136 -6.20 -14.03 9.32
C ASN A 136 -5.10 -14.50 10.28
N TYR A 137 -4.48 -13.60 11.06
CA TYR A 137 -3.88 -13.97 12.36
C TYR A 137 -4.93 -14.47 13.36
N SER A 138 -6.22 -14.26 13.06
CA SER A 138 -7.35 -14.81 13.82
C SER A 138 -7.38 -16.35 13.82
N LYS A 139 -6.67 -17.02 12.90
CA LYS A 139 -6.55 -18.47 12.84
C LYS A 139 -5.07 -18.86 12.66
N GLY A 140 -4.45 -19.35 13.73
CA GLY A 140 -3.06 -19.85 13.72
C GLY A 140 -2.22 -19.34 14.89
N ASP A 141 -1.27 -20.16 15.34
CA ASP A 141 -0.19 -19.75 16.25
C ASP A 141 0.92 -19.04 15.46
N ALA A 142 1.97 -18.54 16.14
CA ALA A 142 3.07 -17.86 15.47
C ALA A 142 3.72 -18.71 14.37
N ARG A 143 3.80 -20.04 14.54
CA ARG A 143 4.39 -20.96 13.57
C ARG A 143 3.57 -21.04 12.29
N ALA A 144 2.25 -21.25 12.40
CA ALA A 144 1.35 -21.30 11.25
C ALA A 144 1.34 -19.96 10.49
N ILE A 145 1.41 -18.85 11.23
CA ILE A 145 1.51 -17.50 10.66
C ILE A 145 2.82 -17.35 9.86
N ILE A 146 3.97 -17.65 10.48
CA ILE A 146 5.29 -17.51 9.83
C ILE A 146 5.36 -18.38 8.58
N ALA A 147 4.95 -19.65 8.67
CA ALA A 147 4.99 -20.57 7.54
C ALA A 147 4.18 -20.03 6.34
N ARG A 148 2.94 -19.60 6.58
CA ARG A 148 2.06 -19.06 5.53
C ARG A 148 2.65 -17.81 4.87
N GLU A 149 3.13 -16.87 5.67
CA GLU A 149 3.63 -15.57 5.17
C GLU A 149 4.99 -15.70 4.48
N HIS A 150 5.71 -16.78 4.75
CA HIS A 150 6.87 -17.23 3.97
C HIS A 150 6.49 -18.17 2.81
N HIS A 151 5.20 -18.31 2.48
CA HIS A 151 4.71 -19.13 1.37
C HIS A 151 5.10 -20.63 1.50
N PHE A 152 4.97 -21.19 2.70
CA PHE A 152 5.04 -22.62 2.98
C PHE A 152 3.67 -23.14 3.44
N GLU A 153 3.36 -24.41 3.14
CA GLU A 153 2.10 -25.03 3.53
C GLU A 153 2.08 -25.41 5.02
N SER A 154 3.26 -25.64 5.60
CA SER A 154 3.40 -26.07 6.98
C SER A 154 4.64 -25.50 7.67
N TRP A 155 4.62 -25.51 9.00
CA TRP A 155 5.77 -25.13 9.81
C TRP A 155 6.98 -26.02 9.56
N ASP A 156 6.78 -27.33 9.36
CA ASP A 156 7.90 -28.26 9.15
C ASP A 156 8.64 -27.95 7.84
N GLN A 157 7.92 -27.57 6.77
CA GLN A 157 8.53 -27.10 5.53
C GLN A 157 9.35 -25.82 5.76
N PHE A 158 8.79 -24.84 6.48
CA PHE A 158 9.50 -23.61 6.82
C PHE A 158 10.73 -23.87 7.72
N ALA A 159 10.61 -24.76 8.71
CA ALA A 159 11.70 -25.09 9.62
C ALA A 159 12.84 -25.81 8.89
N ALA A 160 12.53 -26.73 7.97
CA ALA A 160 13.52 -27.37 7.11
C ALA A 160 14.23 -26.34 6.20
N PHE A 161 13.47 -25.40 5.63
CA PHE A 161 14.03 -24.28 4.88
C PHE A 161 14.96 -23.42 5.75
N ALA A 162 14.54 -23.03 6.95
CA ALA A 162 15.31 -22.23 7.88
C ALA A 162 16.59 -22.94 8.34
N GLU A 163 16.54 -24.28 8.51
CA GLU A 163 17.73 -25.08 8.80
C GLU A 163 18.70 -25.09 7.61
N ALA A 164 18.20 -25.32 6.39
CA ALA A 164 19.02 -25.29 5.18
C ALA A 164 19.68 -23.92 4.96
N MET A 165 19.02 -22.83 5.35
CA MET A 165 19.56 -21.46 5.27
C MET A 165 20.79 -21.23 6.19
N LYS A 166 21.00 -22.06 7.22
CA LYS A 166 22.17 -21.93 8.11
C LYS A 166 23.48 -22.32 7.41
N ASP A 167 23.41 -23.28 6.49
CA ASP A 167 24.54 -23.64 5.65
C ASP A 167 24.50 -22.80 4.37
N THR A 168 25.40 -21.80 4.29
CA THR A 168 25.53 -20.91 3.14
C THR A 168 25.86 -21.64 1.82
N LEU A 169 26.35 -22.88 1.89
CA LEU A 169 26.64 -23.70 0.72
C LEU A 169 25.46 -24.58 0.31
N SER A 170 24.37 -24.65 1.09
CA SER A 170 23.20 -25.42 0.71
C SER A 170 22.54 -24.86 -0.55
N PRO A 171 21.91 -25.69 -1.40
CA PRO A 171 21.18 -25.20 -2.57
C PRO A 171 20.12 -24.15 -2.23
N VAL A 172 19.43 -24.31 -1.09
CA VAL A 172 18.44 -23.35 -0.61
C VAL A 172 19.09 -22.00 -0.31
N ALA A 173 20.17 -21.98 0.48
CA ALA A 173 20.85 -20.74 0.84
C ALA A 173 21.45 -20.02 -0.39
N GLN A 174 22.03 -20.78 -1.33
CA GLN A 174 22.57 -20.22 -2.57
C GLN A 174 21.45 -19.61 -3.43
N PHE A 175 20.32 -20.29 -3.58
CA PHE A 175 19.17 -19.79 -4.33
C PHE A 175 18.61 -18.52 -3.69
N GLU A 176 18.42 -18.53 -2.37
CA GLU A 176 17.88 -17.39 -1.63
C GLU A 176 18.83 -16.18 -1.62
N THR A 177 20.14 -16.41 -1.64
CA THR A 177 21.15 -15.35 -1.84
C THR A 177 21.07 -14.77 -3.26
N ALA A 178 20.85 -15.61 -4.28
CA ALA A 178 20.64 -15.14 -5.65
C ALA A 178 19.33 -14.36 -5.78
N VAL A 179 18.25 -14.78 -5.11
CA VAL A 179 17.00 -14.01 -5.02
C VAL A 179 17.25 -12.65 -4.39
N ALA A 180 18.00 -12.57 -3.28
CA ALA A 180 18.40 -11.31 -2.65
C ALA A 180 19.14 -10.38 -3.63
N ALA A 181 20.09 -10.93 -4.41
CA ALA A 181 20.81 -10.17 -5.43
C ALA A 181 19.87 -9.64 -6.54
N VAL A 182 18.87 -10.43 -6.96
CA VAL A 182 17.86 -10.00 -7.95
C VAL A 182 17.02 -8.83 -7.42
N ILE A 183 16.47 -8.95 -6.22
CA ILE A 183 15.56 -7.95 -5.64
C ILE A 183 16.27 -6.67 -5.20
N ASP A 184 17.54 -6.77 -4.79
CA ASP A 184 18.36 -5.61 -4.41
C ASP A 184 19.07 -4.97 -5.62
N GLY A 185 19.03 -5.60 -6.79
CA GLY A 185 19.67 -5.12 -8.01
C GLY A 185 21.19 -5.31 -8.02
N ASP A 186 21.73 -6.20 -7.21
CA ASP A 186 23.16 -6.51 -7.13
C ASP A 186 23.59 -7.49 -8.22
N VAL A 187 23.75 -6.94 -9.43
CA VAL A 187 24.18 -7.70 -10.61
C VAL A 187 25.57 -8.32 -10.41
N VAL A 188 26.45 -7.69 -9.63
CA VAL A 188 27.82 -8.20 -9.40
C VAL A 188 27.78 -9.49 -8.60
N THR A 189 27.01 -9.51 -7.51
CA THR A 189 26.81 -10.72 -6.72
C THR A 189 26.07 -11.79 -7.51
N LEU A 190 25.02 -11.40 -8.24
CA LEU A 190 24.25 -12.33 -9.07
C LEU A 190 25.14 -13.04 -10.10
N ASP A 191 25.92 -12.27 -10.86
CA ASP A 191 26.86 -12.79 -11.85
C ASP A 191 27.89 -13.74 -11.25
N ARG A 192 28.44 -13.39 -10.08
CA ARG A 192 29.40 -14.24 -9.36
C ARG A 192 28.75 -15.57 -8.97
N LEU A 193 27.52 -15.53 -8.47
CA LEU A 193 26.76 -16.73 -8.07
C LEU A 193 26.43 -17.60 -9.28
N LEU A 194 25.96 -17.03 -10.38
CA LEU A 194 25.62 -17.77 -11.61
C LEU A 194 26.84 -18.42 -12.24
N ARG A 195 28.02 -17.77 -12.20
CA ARG A 195 29.28 -18.39 -12.66
C ARG A 195 29.75 -19.53 -11.76
N ALA A 196 29.64 -19.37 -10.44
CA ALA A 196 30.07 -20.38 -9.48
C ALA A 196 29.11 -21.58 -9.45
N SER A 197 27.82 -21.34 -9.64
CA SER A 197 26.73 -22.31 -9.55
C SER A 197 25.75 -22.14 -10.72
N PRO A 198 26.11 -22.57 -11.96
CA PRO A 198 25.26 -22.38 -13.14
C PRO A 198 23.85 -22.99 -13.03
N TRP A 199 23.68 -24.01 -12.19
CA TRP A 199 22.38 -24.65 -11.93
C TRP A 199 21.34 -23.67 -11.34
N LEU A 200 21.78 -22.59 -10.68
CA LEU A 200 20.90 -21.58 -10.07
C LEU A 200 19.94 -20.94 -11.08
N VAL A 201 20.37 -20.78 -12.34
CA VAL A 201 19.58 -20.09 -13.37
C VAL A 201 18.30 -20.85 -13.73
N ARG A 202 18.28 -22.18 -13.52
CA ARG A 202 17.12 -23.06 -13.73
C ARG A 202 16.52 -23.60 -12.43
N ALA A 203 17.11 -23.24 -11.29
CA ALA A 203 16.60 -23.62 -9.99
C ALA A 203 15.23 -22.97 -9.71
N ARG A 204 14.49 -23.59 -8.80
CA ARG A 204 13.18 -23.14 -8.35
C ARG A 204 13.18 -22.98 -6.85
N SER A 205 12.44 -21.99 -6.38
CA SER A 205 12.14 -21.79 -4.97
C SER A 205 11.52 -23.05 -4.36
N THR A 206 11.86 -23.35 -3.11
CA THR A 206 11.22 -24.43 -2.32
C THR A 206 9.87 -24.01 -1.74
N ARG A 207 9.45 -22.77 -1.96
CA ARG A 207 8.14 -22.23 -1.55
C ARG A 207 7.07 -22.65 -2.55
N VAL A 208 5.80 -22.57 -2.14
CA VAL A 208 4.65 -23.10 -2.90
C VAL A 208 4.49 -22.54 -4.32
N HIS A 209 5.08 -21.39 -4.61
CA HIS A 209 5.01 -20.77 -5.93
C HIS A 209 6.06 -21.30 -6.92
N HIS A 210 7.08 -22.03 -6.46
CA HIS A 210 8.13 -22.65 -7.29
C HIS A 210 8.78 -21.70 -8.32
N SER A 211 8.92 -20.43 -7.97
CA SER A 211 9.48 -19.39 -8.87
C SER A 211 10.95 -19.66 -9.19
N THR A 212 11.33 -19.41 -10.45
CA THR A 212 12.73 -19.24 -10.85
C THR A 212 13.23 -17.84 -10.48
N LEU A 213 14.55 -17.60 -10.55
CA LEU A 213 15.13 -16.27 -10.36
C LEU A 213 14.52 -15.20 -11.28
N LEU A 214 14.17 -15.58 -12.52
CA LEU A 214 13.58 -14.64 -13.49
C LEU A 214 12.19 -14.16 -13.07
N HIS A 215 11.37 -14.97 -12.38
CA HIS A 215 10.06 -14.53 -11.92
C HIS A 215 10.13 -13.39 -10.89
N TYR A 216 11.20 -13.36 -10.06
CA TYR A 216 11.41 -12.29 -9.08
C TYR A 216 11.64 -10.91 -9.74
N VAL A 217 12.06 -10.89 -11.01
CA VAL A 217 12.19 -9.66 -11.83
C VAL A 217 10.83 -8.98 -12.04
N GLY A 218 9.75 -9.75 -12.21
CA GLY A 218 8.39 -9.20 -12.35
C GLY A 218 7.81 -8.69 -11.02
N SER A 219 8.32 -9.20 -9.90
CA SER A 219 7.98 -8.84 -8.50
C SER A 219 6.49 -8.93 -8.12
N ASN A 220 5.58 -9.30 -9.03
CA ASN A 220 4.19 -9.60 -8.70
C ASN A 220 4.08 -11.02 -8.16
N GLY A 221 3.19 -11.25 -7.19
CA GLY A 221 2.92 -12.59 -6.65
C GLY A 221 4.02 -13.24 -5.82
N VAL A 222 5.17 -12.58 -5.65
CA VAL A 222 6.22 -13.04 -4.73
C VAL A 222 5.90 -12.64 -3.29
N GLU A 223 6.67 -13.13 -2.32
CA GLU A 223 6.43 -12.94 -0.89
C GLU A 223 6.37 -11.44 -0.57
N GLY A 224 5.37 -10.97 0.18
CA GLY A 224 5.07 -9.54 0.31
C GLY A 224 6.28 -8.66 0.65
N PHE A 225 7.11 -9.10 1.62
CA PHE A 225 8.33 -8.39 2.02
C PHE A 225 9.46 -8.41 0.96
N ARG A 226 9.35 -9.26 -0.06
CA ARG A 226 10.29 -9.39 -1.19
C ARG A 226 9.78 -8.80 -2.50
N GLN A 227 8.55 -8.30 -2.55
CA GLN A 227 8.02 -7.61 -3.73
C GLN A 227 8.71 -6.25 -3.91
N ARG A 228 9.92 -6.27 -4.48
CA ARG A 228 10.77 -5.10 -4.67
C ARG A 228 11.36 -5.11 -6.08
N THR A 229 11.30 -3.97 -6.75
CA THR A 229 11.87 -3.80 -8.09
C THR A 229 12.96 -2.73 -8.05
N PRO A 230 14.23 -3.08 -8.26
CA PRO A 230 15.31 -2.10 -8.32
C PRO A 230 15.28 -1.33 -9.66
N LYS A 231 15.85 -0.11 -9.68
CA LYS A 231 15.87 0.73 -10.90
C LYS A 231 16.65 0.11 -12.06
N ASN A 232 17.58 -0.80 -11.78
CA ASN A 232 18.37 -1.51 -12.78
C ASN A 232 17.83 -2.92 -13.07
N ILE A 233 16.55 -3.20 -12.80
CA ILE A 233 15.97 -4.54 -12.97
C ILE A 233 16.13 -5.12 -14.38
N VAL A 234 16.19 -4.27 -15.41
CA VAL A 234 16.46 -4.72 -16.80
C VAL A 234 17.85 -5.35 -16.92
N LYS A 235 18.87 -4.81 -16.25
CA LYS A 235 20.22 -5.40 -16.21
C LYS A 235 20.25 -6.71 -15.45
N VAL A 236 19.44 -6.82 -14.40
CA VAL A 236 19.27 -8.09 -13.65
C VAL A 236 18.63 -9.15 -14.54
N ALA A 237 17.57 -8.79 -15.27
CA ALA A 237 16.91 -9.67 -16.23
C ALA A 237 17.87 -10.10 -17.36
N GLU A 238 18.70 -9.17 -17.85
CA GLU A 238 19.74 -9.43 -18.84
C GLU A 238 20.74 -10.46 -18.35
N ALA A 239 21.33 -10.27 -17.16
CA ALA A 239 22.26 -11.22 -16.56
C ALA A 239 21.67 -12.63 -16.43
N LEU A 240 20.41 -12.73 -15.99
CA LEU A 240 19.71 -14.01 -15.87
C LEU A 240 19.48 -14.69 -17.23
N LEU A 241 19.03 -13.93 -18.24
CA LEU A 241 18.77 -14.49 -19.58
C LEU A 241 20.07 -14.84 -20.31
N ASP A 242 21.15 -14.09 -20.12
CA ASP A 242 22.48 -14.40 -20.67
C ASP A 242 23.09 -15.64 -20.00
N ALA A 243 22.82 -15.85 -18.72
CA ALA A 243 23.15 -17.09 -18.02
C ALA A 243 22.25 -18.27 -18.43
N GLY A 244 21.25 -18.05 -19.29
CA GLY A 244 20.39 -19.09 -19.85
C GLY A 244 19.12 -19.35 -19.05
N ALA A 245 18.57 -18.37 -18.33
CA ALA A 245 17.23 -18.48 -17.75
C ALA A 245 16.17 -18.79 -18.81
N ASP A 246 15.15 -19.56 -18.43
CA ASP A 246 14.00 -19.76 -19.32
C ASP A 246 13.13 -18.52 -19.31
N ILE A 247 13.00 -17.84 -20.45
CA ILE A 247 12.15 -16.66 -20.54
C ILE A 247 10.66 -16.97 -20.38
N ASN A 248 10.26 -18.21 -20.68
CA ASN A 248 8.88 -18.66 -20.67
C ASN A 248 8.61 -19.69 -19.57
N ALA A 249 9.52 -19.84 -18.60
CA ALA A 249 9.20 -20.62 -17.41
C ALA A 249 7.96 -20.03 -16.71
N THR A 250 7.15 -20.93 -16.16
CA THR A 250 5.99 -20.58 -15.35
C THR A 250 6.21 -20.91 -13.88
N ALA A 251 5.50 -20.18 -13.03
CA ALA A 251 5.41 -20.36 -11.58
C ALA A 251 3.95 -20.63 -11.15
N ASP A 252 3.81 -21.18 -9.94
CA ASP A 252 2.54 -21.67 -9.38
C ASP A 252 1.76 -20.60 -8.61
N MET A 253 2.04 -19.34 -8.89
CA MET A 253 1.33 -18.20 -8.30
C MET A 253 -0.06 -18.07 -8.94
N TYR A 254 -1.05 -17.64 -8.15
CA TYR A 254 -2.42 -17.34 -8.61
C TYR A 254 -3.15 -18.50 -9.31
N GLY A 255 -2.88 -19.74 -8.91
CA GLY A 255 -3.46 -20.94 -9.54
C GLY A 255 -2.64 -21.50 -10.69
N GLY A 256 -1.44 -20.94 -10.94
CA GLY A 256 -0.44 -21.48 -11.84
C GLY A 256 -0.38 -20.84 -13.22
N GLY A 257 0.71 -21.12 -13.94
CA GLY A 257 0.94 -20.62 -15.29
C GLY A 257 1.42 -19.17 -15.37
N SER A 258 1.87 -18.60 -14.25
CA SER A 258 2.38 -17.22 -14.21
C SER A 258 3.77 -17.13 -14.82
N ASP A 259 3.94 -16.42 -15.93
CA ASP A 259 5.24 -16.14 -16.56
C ASP A 259 5.79 -14.74 -16.17
N THR A 260 7.06 -14.47 -16.45
CA THR A 260 7.71 -13.23 -16.00
C THR A 260 7.11 -11.98 -16.66
N LEU A 261 6.70 -12.06 -17.93
CA LEU A 261 6.09 -10.92 -18.63
C LEU A 261 4.74 -10.56 -18.02
N GLY A 262 3.89 -11.57 -17.77
CA GLY A 262 2.60 -11.40 -17.14
C GLY A 262 2.70 -10.80 -15.74
N LEU A 263 3.68 -11.27 -14.95
CA LEU A 263 3.96 -10.71 -13.63
C LEU A 263 4.41 -9.25 -13.73
N ALA A 264 5.37 -8.93 -14.58
CA ALA A 264 5.86 -7.55 -14.75
C ALA A 264 4.74 -6.60 -15.21
N ALA A 265 3.89 -7.03 -16.14
CA ALA A 265 2.81 -6.22 -16.71
C ALA A 265 1.69 -5.90 -15.70
N THR A 266 1.41 -6.82 -14.77
CA THR A 266 0.33 -6.67 -13.77
C THR A 266 0.81 -6.08 -12.43
N SER A 267 2.12 -6.06 -12.18
CA SER A 267 2.73 -5.60 -10.93
C SER A 267 2.67 -4.08 -10.72
N ILE A 268 2.46 -3.63 -9.48
CA ILE A 268 2.68 -2.22 -9.09
C ILE A 268 4.17 -1.89 -8.93
N HIS A 269 5.01 -2.87 -8.58
CA HIS A 269 6.39 -2.60 -8.13
C HIS A 269 7.28 -2.02 -9.25
N PRO A 270 7.27 -2.56 -10.48
CA PRO A 270 7.93 -1.93 -11.62
C PRO A 270 7.34 -0.58 -12.03
N VAL A 271 6.05 -0.33 -11.77
CA VAL A 271 5.41 0.98 -11.99
C VAL A 271 6.00 2.01 -11.02
N THR A 272 6.02 1.70 -9.73
CA THR A 272 6.57 2.56 -8.68
C THR A 272 8.07 2.81 -8.89
N ALA A 273 8.80 1.81 -9.38
CA ALA A 273 10.21 1.95 -9.72
C ALA A 273 10.46 2.75 -11.03
N GLY A 274 9.43 2.96 -11.86
CA GLY A 274 9.52 3.71 -13.11
C GLY A 274 10.14 2.93 -14.27
N VAL A 275 10.10 1.58 -14.22
CA VAL A 275 10.82 0.68 -15.16
C VAL A 275 9.91 -0.32 -15.87
N GLN A 276 8.59 -0.28 -15.64
CA GLN A 276 7.67 -1.31 -16.13
C GLN A 276 7.70 -1.48 -17.66
N GLU A 277 7.56 -0.38 -18.41
CA GLU A 277 7.55 -0.44 -19.88
C GLU A 277 8.90 -0.90 -20.45
N GLU A 278 10.01 -0.44 -19.87
CA GLU A 278 11.37 -0.82 -20.27
C GLU A 278 11.59 -2.32 -20.05
N LEU A 279 11.17 -2.85 -18.89
CA LEU A 279 11.26 -4.26 -18.58
C LEU A 279 10.40 -5.12 -19.51
N MET A 280 9.14 -4.74 -19.76
CA MET A 280 8.29 -5.47 -20.69
C MET A 280 8.85 -5.44 -22.13
N ALA A 281 9.37 -4.29 -22.58
CA ALA A 281 10.01 -4.17 -23.88
C ALA A 281 11.19 -5.14 -24.01
N PHE A 282 12.04 -5.18 -22.98
CA PHE A 282 13.20 -6.06 -22.93
C PHE A 282 12.81 -7.55 -22.97
N LEU A 283 11.85 -7.96 -22.14
CA LEU A 283 11.37 -9.35 -22.11
C LEU A 283 10.77 -9.77 -23.46
N LEU A 284 9.94 -8.92 -24.08
CA LEU A 284 9.38 -9.18 -25.41
C LEU A 284 10.49 -9.29 -26.48
N ALA A 285 11.49 -8.40 -26.45
CA ALA A 285 12.63 -8.44 -27.38
C ALA A 285 13.49 -9.70 -27.22
N ARG A 286 13.50 -10.29 -26.02
CA ARG A 286 14.19 -11.54 -25.70
C ARG A 286 13.35 -12.80 -25.98
N GLY A 287 12.12 -12.65 -26.47
CA GLY A 287 11.27 -13.77 -26.88
C GLY A 287 10.29 -14.26 -25.82
N ALA A 288 9.91 -13.42 -24.86
CA ALA A 288 8.84 -13.73 -23.92
C ALA A 288 7.54 -13.99 -24.68
N SER A 289 6.90 -15.12 -24.42
CA SER A 289 5.57 -15.47 -24.94
C SER A 289 4.48 -14.96 -24.01
N LEU A 290 3.24 -15.01 -24.49
CA LEU A 290 2.04 -14.62 -23.74
C LEU A 290 1.34 -15.85 -23.16
N GLY A 291 2.12 -16.84 -22.72
CA GLY A 291 1.64 -18.17 -22.32
C GLY A 291 1.32 -19.11 -23.49
N GLY A 292 0.39 -20.03 -23.29
CA GLY A 292 0.01 -21.07 -24.26
C GLY A 292 -1.03 -20.63 -25.31
N ASP A 293 -1.75 -19.54 -25.05
CA ASP A 293 -2.70 -18.93 -25.99
C ASP A 293 -1.94 -18.27 -27.16
N LYS A 294 -2.61 -18.03 -28.30
CA LYS A 294 -1.98 -17.43 -29.50
C LYS A 294 -2.75 -16.24 -30.04
N GLY A 295 -2.05 -15.31 -30.69
CA GLY A 295 -2.61 -14.14 -31.38
C GLY A 295 -3.41 -13.22 -30.46
N ALA A 296 -4.48 -12.64 -30.99
CA ALA A 296 -5.31 -11.65 -30.29
C ALA A 296 -5.85 -12.12 -28.93
N ALA A 297 -6.15 -13.41 -28.76
CA ALA A 297 -6.66 -13.94 -27.49
C ALA A 297 -5.61 -13.85 -26.37
N ALA A 298 -4.35 -14.17 -26.68
CA ALA A 298 -3.25 -14.10 -25.72
C ALA A 298 -2.97 -12.65 -25.30
N TRP A 299 -2.89 -11.74 -26.27
CA TRP A 299 -2.71 -10.31 -26.01
C TRP A 299 -3.85 -9.75 -25.15
N SER A 300 -5.09 -10.03 -25.53
CA SER A 300 -6.27 -9.50 -24.85
C SER A 300 -6.36 -10.02 -23.41
N LYS A 301 -6.04 -11.30 -23.18
CA LYS A 301 -5.99 -11.87 -21.83
C LYS A 301 -5.02 -11.13 -20.92
N LEU A 302 -3.79 -10.87 -21.38
CA LEU A 302 -2.81 -10.13 -20.60
C LEU A 302 -3.20 -8.66 -20.41
N ILE A 303 -3.73 -8.00 -21.44
CA ILE A 303 -4.19 -6.61 -21.39
C ILE A 303 -5.36 -6.47 -20.40
N ASN A 304 -6.33 -7.38 -20.44
CA ASN A 304 -7.45 -7.39 -19.50
C ASN A 304 -6.98 -7.69 -18.07
N ALA A 305 -5.96 -8.53 -17.89
CA ALA A 305 -5.32 -8.72 -16.59
C ALA A 305 -4.62 -7.43 -16.09
N CYS A 306 -4.02 -6.64 -16.99
CA CYS A 306 -3.47 -5.33 -16.64
C CYS A 306 -4.57 -4.38 -16.16
N HIS A 307 -5.71 -4.32 -16.87
CA HIS A 307 -6.88 -3.55 -16.43
C HIS A 307 -7.38 -4.00 -15.05
N ALA A 308 -7.61 -5.30 -14.84
CA ALA A 308 -8.05 -5.82 -13.55
C ALA A 308 -7.09 -5.51 -12.38
N ASN A 309 -5.81 -5.21 -12.66
CA ASN A 309 -4.81 -4.84 -11.66
C ASN A 309 -4.52 -3.33 -11.62
N GLY A 310 -5.29 -2.49 -12.31
CA GLY A 310 -5.08 -1.04 -12.34
C GLY A 310 -3.77 -0.64 -13.03
N ARG A 311 -3.39 -1.34 -14.11
CA ARG A 311 -2.18 -1.08 -14.92
C ARG A 311 -2.54 -0.59 -16.33
N PRO A 312 -3.24 0.55 -16.48
CA PRO A 312 -3.64 1.04 -17.80
C PRO A 312 -2.45 1.39 -18.70
N GLY A 313 -1.32 1.85 -18.15
CA GLY A 313 -0.10 2.12 -18.91
C GLY A 313 0.47 0.85 -19.56
N ALA A 314 0.57 -0.25 -18.79
CA ALA A 314 0.99 -1.54 -19.33
C ALA A 314 0.02 -2.07 -20.40
N ALA A 315 -1.28 -1.95 -20.15
CA ALA A 315 -2.32 -2.32 -21.12
C ALA A 315 -2.15 -1.58 -22.45
N GLU A 316 -1.97 -0.25 -22.41
CA GLU A 316 -1.73 0.56 -23.61
C GLU A 316 -0.40 0.20 -24.31
N PHE A 317 0.66 -0.02 -23.53
CA PHE A 317 1.97 -0.41 -24.06
C PHE A 317 1.90 -1.74 -24.85
N LEU A 318 1.21 -2.74 -24.29
CA LEU A 318 1.03 -4.04 -24.91
C LEU A 318 0.09 -3.94 -26.13
N ALA A 319 -0.99 -3.18 -26.03
CA ALA A 319 -1.94 -2.97 -27.12
C ALA A 319 -1.32 -2.32 -28.37
N ARG A 320 -0.28 -1.48 -28.21
CA ARG A 320 0.49 -0.92 -29.35
C ARG A 320 1.30 -1.96 -30.12
N ARG A 321 1.56 -3.13 -29.53
CA ARG A 321 2.36 -4.23 -30.10
C ARG A 321 1.53 -5.45 -30.48
N ALA A 322 0.29 -5.52 -30.00
CA ALA A 322 -0.62 -6.59 -30.29
C ALA A 322 -0.95 -6.64 -31.79
N ASP A 323 -1.01 -7.85 -32.35
CA ASP A 323 -1.43 -8.14 -33.71
C ASP A 323 -2.97 -8.13 -33.87
N GLY A 324 -3.69 -8.15 -32.75
CA GLY A 324 -5.13 -7.97 -32.68
C GLY A 324 -5.59 -7.87 -31.23
N LEU A 325 -6.79 -7.33 -31.02
CA LEU A 325 -7.43 -7.22 -29.72
C LEU A 325 -8.87 -7.73 -29.83
N ASP A 326 -9.37 -8.31 -28.75
CA ASP A 326 -10.80 -8.52 -28.59
C ASP A 326 -11.53 -7.22 -28.19
N LEU A 327 -12.86 -7.28 -28.12
CA LEU A 327 -13.69 -6.11 -27.82
C LEU A 327 -13.42 -5.54 -26.41
N GLU A 328 -13.18 -6.39 -25.41
CA GLU A 328 -12.94 -5.96 -24.03
C GLU A 328 -11.64 -5.18 -23.93
N ALA A 329 -10.54 -5.75 -24.45
CA ALA A 329 -9.22 -5.15 -24.43
C ALA A 329 -9.20 -3.86 -25.24
N ALA A 330 -9.76 -3.87 -26.47
CA ALA A 330 -9.83 -2.70 -27.32
C ALA A 330 -10.59 -1.54 -26.65
N ALA A 331 -11.68 -1.84 -25.95
CA ALA A 331 -12.47 -0.84 -25.24
C ALA A 331 -11.69 -0.24 -24.06
N GLY A 332 -11.02 -1.07 -23.25
CA GLY A 332 -10.24 -0.62 -22.09
C GLY A 332 -9.05 0.27 -22.43
N VAL A 333 -8.37 -0.01 -23.55
CA VAL A 333 -7.27 0.84 -24.06
C VAL A 333 -7.73 1.99 -24.95
N GLY A 334 -9.04 2.12 -25.19
CA GLY A 334 -9.60 3.25 -25.95
C GLY A 334 -9.44 3.18 -27.46
N ARG A 335 -9.16 2.00 -28.03
CA ARG A 335 -9.00 1.77 -29.47
C ARG A 335 -10.35 1.65 -30.16
N LEU A 336 -11.05 2.79 -30.26
CA LEU A 336 -12.37 2.90 -30.87
C LEU A 336 -12.41 2.39 -32.32
N ASP A 337 -11.31 2.53 -33.06
CA ASP A 337 -11.14 1.98 -34.40
C ASP A 337 -11.32 0.45 -34.43
N ILE A 338 -10.75 -0.25 -33.44
CA ILE A 338 -10.91 -1.70 -33.30
C ILE A 338 -12.28 -2.05 -32.72
N VAL A 339 -12.76 -1.31 -31.72
CA VAL A 339 -14.10 -1.52 -31.12
C VAL A 339 -15.19 -1.51 -32.20
N LYS A 340 -15.11 -0.59 -33.16
CA LYS A 340 -16.07 -0.47 -34.27
C LYS A 340 -16.16 -1.73 -35.15
N ALA A 341 -15.07 -2.49 -35.28
CA ALA A 341 -15.04 -3.69 -36.12
C ALA A 341 -15.84 -4.87 -35.53
N PHE A 342 -16.24 -4.78 -34.26
CA PHE A 342 -17.08 -5.78 -33.58
C PHE A 342 -18.59 -5.52 -33.72
N PHE A 343 -18.98 -4.57 -34.56
CA PHE A 343 -20.38 -4.22 -34.80
C PHE A 343 -20.69 -4.22 -36.30
N ASP A 344 -21.82 -4.78 -36.68
CA ASP A 344 -22.30 -4.78 -38.06
C ASP A 344 -22.91 -3.43 -38.47
N ALA A 345 -23.34 -3.31 -39.73
CA ALA A 345 -23.97 -2.09 -40.26
C ALA A 345 -25.25 -1.68 -39.51
N ASN A 346 -25.92 -2.65 -38.86
CA ASN A 346 -27.13 -2.42 -38.05
C ASN A 346 -26.79 -2.11 -36.58
N GLY A 347 -25.51 -2.07 -36.22
CA GLY A 347 -25.05 -1.82 -34.86
C GLY A 347 -25.17 -3.01 -33.92
N ARG A 348 -25.34 -4.23 -34.44
CA ARG A 348 -25.36 -5.47 -33.63
C ARG A 348 -23.95 -6.03 -33.48
N LEU A 349 -23.67 -6.66 -32.34
CA LEU A 349 -22.42 -7.39 -32.13
C LEU A 349 -22.26 -8.49 -33.19
N THR A 350 -21.07 -8.56 -33.78
CA THR A 350 -20.67 -9.62 -34.70
C THR A 350 -20.29 -10.91 -33.94
N ALA A 351 -20.20 -12.04 -34.64
CA ALA A 351 -19.96 -13.36 -34.03
C ALA A 351 -18.58 -13.51 -33.32
N ASN A 352 -17.65 -12.59 -33.58
CA ASN A 352 -16.31 -12.55 -32.97
C ASN A 352 -16.26 -11.74 -31.64
N ALA A 353 -17.40 -11.24 -31.16
CA ALA A 353 -17.52 -10.58 -29.87
C ALA A 353 -18.71 -11.10 -29.08
N THR A 354 -18.59 -11.08 -27.76
CA THR A 354 -19.64 -11.47 -26.83
C THR A 354 -20.21 -10.26 -26.13
N LYS A 355 -21.47 -10.36 -25.68
CA LYS A 355 -22.08 -9.36 -24.80
C LYS A 355 -21.25 -9.15 -23.53
N LYS A 356 -20.68 -10.22 -22.98
CA LYS A 356 -19.81 -10.13 -21.81
C LYS A 356 -18.56 -9.28 -22.07
N GLN A 357 -17.90 -9.45 -23.21
CA GLN A 357 -16.75 -8.60 -23.58
C GLN A 357 -17.15 -7.14 -23.77
N MET A 358 -18.36 -6.89 -24.30
CA MET A 358 -18.89 -5.52 -24.40
C MET A 358 -19.12 -4.89 -23.02
N GLU A 359 -19.71 -5.64 -22.07
CA GLU A 359 -19.95 -5.18 -20.69
C GLU A 359 -18.64 -4.98 -19.90
N ASP A 360 -17.71 -5.93 -19.99
CA ASP A 360 -16.39 -5.83 -19.36
C ASP A 360 -15.59 -4.67 -19.98
N GLY A 361 -15.60 -4.56 -21.32
CA GLY A 361 -14.93 -3.47 -22.04
C GLY A 361 -15.53 -2.10 -21.71
N PHE A 362 -16.86 -2.00 -21.56
CA PHE A 362 -17.54 -0.79 -21.09
C PHE A 362 -17.12 -0.41 -19.66
N THR A 363 -16.89 -1.40 -18.80
CA THR A 363 -16.34 -1.20 -17.45
C THR A 363 -14.99 -0.51 -17.51
N TRP A 364 -14.04 -1.08 -18.24
CA TRP A 364 -12.69 -0.53 -18.40
C TRP A 364 -12.69 0.82 -19.09
N ALA A 365 -13.54 1.02 -20.11
CA ALA A 365 -13.68 2.29 -20.79
C ALA A 365 -14.18 3.40 -19.85
N CYS A 366 -15.09 3.08 -18.92
CA CYS A 366 -15.53 4.02 -17.89
C CYS A 366 -14.42 4.29 -16.85
N GLU A 367 -13.78 3.23 -16.35
CA GLU A 367 -12.72 3.31 -15.33
C GLU A 367 -11.48 4.06 -15.81
N TYR A 368 -11.13 4.00 -17.10
CA TYR A 368 -9.96 4.67 -17.67
C TYR A 368 -10.29 5.87 -18.55
N GLY A 369 -11.51 6.38 -18.47
CA GLY A 369 -11.88 7.63 -19.14
C GLY A 369 -11.85 7.57 -20.66
N ARG A 370 -12.12 6.42 -21.27
CA ARG A 370 -12.19 6.24 -22.74
C ARG A 370 -13.52 6.76 -23.29
N THR A 371 -13.75 8.06 -23.14
CA THR A 371 -15.06 8.70 -23.34
C THR A 371 -15.68 8.41 -24.71
N ASN A 372 -14.87 8.40 -25.77
CA ASN A 372 -15.31 8.09 -27.14
C ASN A 372 -15.79 6.64 -27.31
N VAL A 373 -15.16 5.68 -26.62
CA VAL A 373 -15.59 4.28 -26.58
C VAL A 373 -16.88 4.15 -25.77
N VAL A 374 -16.96 4.80 -24.61
CA VAL A 374 -18.17 4.82 -23.78
C VAL A 374 -19.38 5.32 -24.57
N GLU A 375 -19.25 6.48 -25.22
CA GLU A 375 -20.33 7.05 -26.04
C GLU A 375 -20.72 6.11 -27.19
N PHE A 376 -19.74 5.54 -27.89
CA PHE A 376 -20.01 4.60 -28.97
C PHE A 376 -20.76 3.36 -28.49
N LEU A 377 -20.34 2.72 -27.40
CA LEU A 377 -21.00 1.51 -26.88
C LEU A 377 -22.44 1.79 -26.43
N LEU A 378 -22.70 2.95 -25.82
CA LEU A 378 -24.07 3.39 -25.48
C LEU A 378 -24.94 3.55 -26.72
N LEU A 379 -24.40 4.14 -27.80
CA LEU A 379 -25.09 4.26 -29.09
C LEU A 379 -25.32 2.89 -29.77
N ARG A 380 -24.56 1.86 -29.39
CA ARG A 380 -24.74 0.46 -29.83
C ARG A 380 -25.59 -0.38 -28.87
N GLY A 381 -26.36 0.27 -28.00
CA GLY A 381 -27.33 -0.41 -27.14
C GLY A 381 -26.74 -0.99 -25.86
N MET A 382 -25.54 -0.57 -25.45
CA MET A 382 -25.07 -0.82 -24.08
C MET A 382 -26.06 -0.20 -23.10
N ASP A 383 -26.55 -0.98 -22.14
CA ASP A 383 -27.39 -0.47 -21.07
C ASP A 383 -26.54 0.40 -20.13
N VAL A 384 -26.86 1.70 -20.09
CA VAL A 384 -26.20 2.69 -19.23
C VAL A 384 -26.31 2.36 -17.73
N ALA A 385 -27.37 1.63 -17.34
CA ALA A 385 -27.64 1.21 -15.98
C ALA A 385 -27.20 -0.24 -15.70
N ALA A 386 -26.46 -0.86 -16.63
CA ALA A 386 -25.96 -2.22 -16.48
C ALA A 386 -25.18 -2.36 -15.17
N LYS A 387 -25.42 -3.49 -14.51
CA LYS A 387 -24.66 -3.93 -13.34
C LYS A 387 -23.47 -4.69 -13.87
N LEU A 388 -22.35 -4.00 -13.87
CA LEU A 388 -21.09 -4.45 -14.41
C LEU A 388 -20.37 -5.36 -13.42
N ARG A 389 -19.12 -5.71 -13.76
CA ARG A 389 -18.29 -6.58 -12.93
C ARG A 389 -18.25 -6.14 -11.47
N HIS A 390 -18.33 -7.14 -10.60
CA HIS A 390 -18.25 -7.05 -9.14
C HIS A 390 -19.36 -6.19 -8.51
N HIS A 391 -20.13 -6.79 -7.59
CA HIS A 391 -20.97 -6.07 -6.63
C HIS A 391 -21.91 -4.98 -7.21
N ARG A 392 -22.42 -5.21 -8.43
CA ARG A 392 -23.43 -4.38 -9.10
C ARG A 392 -23.04 -2.93 -9.35
N GLN A 393 -21.74 -2.68 -9.53
CA GLN A 393 -21.23 -1.37 -9.91
C GLN A 393 -21.71 -0.97 -11.31
N THR A 394 -21.81 0.32 -11.59
CA THR A 394 -22.23 0.85 -12.91
C THR A 394 -21.10 1.64 -13.55
N GLY A 395 -21.21 1.95 -14.85
CA GLY A 395 -20.23 2.82 -15.52
C GLY A 395 -20.04 4.17 -14.82
N MET A 396 -21.10 4.69 -14.18
CA MET A 396 -21.04 5.93 -13.39
C MET A 396 -20.13 5.81 -12.17
N HIS A 397 -20.13 4.67 -11.46
CA HIS A 397 -19.23 4.43 -10.33
C HIS A 397 -17.77 4.49 -10.78
N TRP A 398 -17.45 3.77 -11.85
CA TRP A 398 -16.09 3.68 -12.39
C TRP A 398 -15.57 5.01 -12.96
N ALA A 399 -16.40 5.72 -13.73
CA ALA A 399 -16.03 7.05 -14.24
C ALA A 399 -15.83 8.06 -13.10
N ALA A 400 -16.65 7.97 -12.05
CA ALA A 400 -16.53 8.82 -10.86
C ALA A 400 -15.27 8.51 -10.04
N TYR A 401 -14.95 7.23 -9.83
CA TYR A 401 -13.72 6.78 -9.16
C TYR A 401 -12.45 7.19 -9.90
N GLY A 402 -12.46 7.09 -11.23
CA GLY A 402 -11.35 7.55 -12.06
C GLY A 402 -11.23 9.08 -12.19
N GLY A 403 -12.25 9.84 -11.77
CA GLY A 403 -12.25 11.29 -11.86
C GLY A 403 -12.47 11.83 -13.28
N TYR A 404 -13.16 11.09 -14.16
CA TYR A 404 -13.31 11.43 -15.58
C TYR A 404 -14.60 12.21 -15.87
N ALA A 405 -14.55 13.52 -15.70
CA ALA A 405 -15.71 14.42 -15.87
C ALA A 405 -16.39 14.34 -17.25
N ASP A 406 -15.62 14.15 -18.34
CA ASP A 406 -16.20 14.01 -19.69
C ASP A 406 -16.98 12.71 -19.86
N THR A 407 -16.45 11.61 -19.33
CA THR A 407 -17.18 10.33 -19.30
C THR A 407 -18.44 10.42 -18.45
N VAL A 408 -18.38 11.09 -17.29
CA VAL A 408 -19.56 11.37 -16.45
C VAL A 408 -20.60 12.18 -17.24
N ARG A 409 -20.19 13.22 -17.98
CA ARG A 409 -21.10 14.00 -18.85
C ARG A 409 -21.80 13.13 -19.89
N VAL A 410 -21.06 12.25 -20.57
CA VAL A 410 -21.64 11.32 -21.55
C VAL A 410 -22.67 10.40 -20.88
N LEU A 411 -22.31 9.78 -19.76
CA LEU A 411 -23.22 8.89 -19.03
C LEU A 411 -24.50 9.63 -18.58
N LEU A 412 -24.38 10.87 -18.08
CA LEU A 412 -25.53 11.70 -17.69
C LEU A 412 -26.44 12.04 -18.89
N ARG A 413 -25.89 12.35 -20.07
CA ARG A 413 -26.68 12.58 -21.30
C ARG A 413 -27.50 11.35 -21.68
N HIS A 414 -26.95 10.17 -21.43
CA HIS A 414 -27.64 8.88 -21.61
C HIS A 414 -28.52 8.49 -20.42
N LYS A 415 -28.79 9.42 -19.48
CA LYS A 415 -29.69 9.23 -18.32
C LYS A 415 -29.21 8.14 -17.35
N ALA A 416 -27.88 8.00 -17.20
CA ALA A 416 -27.31 7.13 -16.17
C ALA A 416 -27.84 7.50 -14.77
N PRO A 417 -28.26 6.53 -13.96
CA PRO A 417 -28.70 6.80 -12.59
C PRO A 417 -27.51 7.18 -11.70
N VAL A 418 -27.69 8.23 -10.87
CA VAL A 418 -26.61 8.83 -10.06
C VAL A 418 -26.60 8.42 -8.59
N ASN A 419 -27.64 7.74 -8.12
CA ASN A 419 -27.82 7.31 -6.72
C ASN A 419 -27.88 5.78 -6.58
N VAL A 420 -27.40 5.03 -7.58
CA VAL A 420 -27.28 3.56 -7.45
C VAL A 420 -26.24 3.26 -6.38
N LYS A 421 -26.52 2.28 -5.52
CA LYS A 421 -25.57 1.77 -4.53
C LYS A 421 -24.92 0.49 -5.03
N ASP A 422 -23.62 0.33 -4.80
CA ASP A 422 -22.93 -0.95 -4.93
C ASP A 422 -23.28 -1.90 -3.76
N ASP A 423 -23.01 -3.20 -3.93
CA ASP A 423 -23.32 -4.22 -2.91
C ASP A 423 -22.23 -4.38 -1.83
N THR A 424 -21.03 -3.84 -2.03
CA THR A 424 -19.89 -4.06 -1.13
C THR A 424 -19.89 -3.08 0.03
N PHE A 425 -20.06 -1.80 -0.27
CA PHE A 425 -19.92 -0.68 0.66
C PHE A 425 -21.16 0.20 0.69
N GLU A 426 -22.22 -0.17 -0.04
CA GLU A 426 -23.40 0.66 -0.27
C GLU A 426 -23.06 2.05 -0.85
N GLY A 427 -21.90 2.16 -1.53
CA GLY A 427 -21.38 3.39 -2.06
C GLY A 427 -22.13 3.83 -3.30
N THR A 428 -22.44 5.12 -3.39
CA THR A 428 -22.96 5.75 -4.61
C THR A 428 -21.81 6.20 -5.51
N PRO A 429 -22.04 6.55 -6.79
CA PRO A 429 -20.99 7.16 -7.61
C PRO A 429 -20.38 8.42 -7.00
N LEU A 430 -21.17 9.23 -6.29
CA LEU A 430 -20.67 10.38 -5.54
C LEU A 430 -19.76 9.93 -4.38
N GLY A 431 -20.16 8.90 -3.63
CA GLY A 431 -19.33 8.30 -2.58
C GLY A 431 -18.01 7.75 -3.12
N TRP A 432 -18.03 7.09 -4.29
CA TRP A 432 -16.82 6.58 -4.97
C TRP A 432 -15.88 7.72 -5.38
N ALA A 433 -16.39 8.83 -5.93
CA ALA A 433 -15.58 10.00 -6.25
C ALA A 433 -14.91 10.60 -5.00
N LEU A 434 -15.64 10.72 -3.89
CA LEU A 434 -15.12 11.27 -2.64
C LEU A 434 -14.07 10.34 -2.00
N TYR A 435 -14.32 9.03 -2.01
CA TYR A 435 -13.36 8.02 -1.55
C TYR A 435 -12.06 8.08 -2.37
N ALA A 436 -12.19 8.11 -3.70
CA ALA A 436 -11.06 8.18 -4.61
C ALA A 436 -10.22 9.46 -4.39
N TRP A 437 -10.89 10.61 -4.33
CA TRP A 437 -10.27 11.90 -4.02
C TRP A 437 -9.55 11.90 -2.67
N ALA A 438 -10.12 11.24 -1.65
CA ALA A 438 -9.58 11.24 -0.30
C ALA A 438 -8.39 10.31 -0.07
N GLY A 439 -7.97 9.52 -1.05
CA GLY A 439 -6.82 8.61 -0.93
C GLY A 439 -7.02 7.22 -1.52
N GLY A 440 -8.25 6.84 -1.84
CA GLY A 440 -8.58 5.50 -2.31
C GLY A 440 -8.48 5.28 -3.82
N GLY A 441 -8.13 6.30 -4.59
CA GLY A 441 -8.22 6.30 -6.05
C GLY A 441 -6.91 6.61 -6.78
N PRO A 442 -6.86 6.39 -8.11
CA PRO A 442 -5.64 6.53 -8.93
C PRO A 442 -5.11 7.96 -9.00
N HIS A 443 -5.95 8.96 -8.71
CA HIS A 443 -5.60 10.38 -8.77
C HIS A 443 -5.91 11.11 -7.45
N ALA A 444 -5.75 10.42 -6.31
CA ALA A 444 -6.08 10.98 -5.01
C ALA A 444 -5.58 12.43 -4.80
N GLY A 445 -6.45 13.30 -4.32
CA GLY A 445 -6.19 14.73 -4.12
C GLY A 445 -6.19 15.60 -5.39
N ASP A 446 -6.32 15.03 -6.58
CA ASP A 446 -6.39 15.80 -7.83
C ASP A 446 -7.68 16.63 -7.89
N ARG A 447 -7.57 17.83 -8.46
CA ARG A 447 -8.67 18.78 -8.65
C ARG A 447 -9.75 18.27 -9.60
N ARG A 448 -9.44 17.28 -10.45
CA ARG A 448 -10.42 16.65 -11.37
C ARG A 448 -11.68 16.14 -10.67
N TYR A 449 -11.56 15.70 -9.42
CA TYR A 449 -12.70 15.19 -8.67
C TYR A 449 -13.72 16.27 -8.32
N TYR A 450 -13.31 17.54 -8.19
CA TYR A 450 -14.26 18.62 -7.93
C TYR A 450 -15.28 18.76 -9.06
N ASP A 451 -14.86 18.57 -10.32
CA ASP A 451 -15.75 18.69 -11.47
C ASP A 451 -16.69 17.48 -11.57
N VAL A 452 -16.20 16.28 -11.29
CA VAL A 452 -17.04 15.07 -11.16
C VAL A 452 -18.10 15.26 -10.08
N VAL A 453 -17.71 15.71 -8.88
CA VAL A 453 -18.63 15.94 -7.76
C VAL A 453 -19.69 16.98 -8.12
N LYS A 454 -19.29 18.12 -8.71
CA LYS A 454 -20.24 19.14 -9.18
C LYS A 454 -21.25 18.57 -10.18
N LEU A 455 -20.79 17.78 -11.15
CA LEU A 455 -21.66 17.17 -12.16
C LEU A 455 -22.69 16.23 -11.52
N LEU A 456 -22.24 15.37 -10.60
CA LEU A 456 -23.11 14.41 -9.92
C LEU A 456 -24.14 15.14 -9.04
N VAL A 457 -23.73 16.13 -8.26
CA VAL A 457 -24.63 16.94 -7.42
C VAL A 457 -25.63 17.71 -8.27
N ALA A 458 -25.18 18.35 -9.35
CA ALA A 458 -26.08 19.03 -10.29
C ALA A 458 -27.08 18.07 -10.95
N ALA A 459 -26.71 16.80 -11.12
CA ALA A 459 -27.59 15.74 -11.62
C ALA A 459 -28.49 15.11 -10.54
N GLY A 460 -28.49 15.63 -9.31
CA GLY A 460 -29.35 15.16 -8.22
C GLY A 460 -28.76 14.02 -7.39
N ALA A 461 -27.43 13.85 -7.38
CA ALA A 461 -26.81 12.92 -6.44
C ALA A 461 -27.06 13.37 -4.99
N THR A 462 -27.46 12.43 -4.15
CA THR A 462 -27.71 12.69 -2.73
C THR A 462 -26.39 12.89 -2.00
N VAL A 463 -26.22 14.06 -1.39
CA VAL A 463 -25.08 14.38 -0.53
C VAL A 463 -25.44 13.94 0.89
N ALA A 464 -24.70 12.99 1.46
CA ALA A 464 -24.94 12.58 2.84
C ALA A 464 -24.62 13.74 3.79
N THR A 465 -25.54 14.04 4.70
CA THR A 465 -25.40 15.16 5.66
C THR A 465 -24.17 15.01 6.54
N GLU A 466 -23.83 13.77 6.89
CA GLU A 466 -22.66 13.42 7.70
C GLU A 466 -21.32 13.89 7.13
N TRP A 467 -21.21 14.04 5.80
CA TRP A 467 -19.99 14.54 5.17
C TRP A 467 -19.79 16.05 5.40
N LEU A 468 -20.86 16.76 5.75
CA LEU A 468 -20.88 18.22 5.92
C LEU A 468 -20.98 18.65 7.39
N ASN A 469 -21.41 17.76 8.29
CA ASN A 469 -21.59 18.04 9.72
C ASN A 469 -20.26 18.32 10.42
N GLU A 470 -20.18 19.39 11.22
CA GLU A 470 -18.94 19.80 11.91
C GLU A 470 -18.57 18.89 13.09
N ASP A 471 -19.56 18.23 13.70
CA ASP A 471 -19.39 17.44 14.94
C ASP A 471 -18.88 16.01 14.71
N GLU A 472 -19.06 15.45 13.50
CA GLU A 472 -18.61 14.09 13.16
C GLU A 472 -17.11 14.08 12.81
N ARG A 473 -16.29 14.09 13.86
CA ARG A 473 -14.81 14.09 13.77
C ARG A 473 -14.20 12.72 13.45
N ASP A 474 -14.96 11.64 13.60
CA ASP A 474 -14.42 10.27 13.56
C ASP A 474 -14.38 9.65 12.15
N PHE A 475 -14.95 10.31 11.13
CA PHE A 475 -14.88 9.84 9.75
C PHE A 475 -13.77 10.57 8.97
N PRO A 476 -12.65 9.90 8.59
CA PRO A 476 -11.49 10.57 8.00
C PRO A 476 -11.79 11.36 6.72
N ILE A 477 -12.70 10.84 5.89
CA ILE A 477 -13.17 11.52 4.66
C ILE A 477 -13.94 12.80 5.00
N ALA A 478 -14.87 12.76 5.96
CA ALA A 478 -15.71 13.90 6.29
C ALA A 478 -14.86 15.07 6.82
N LYS A 479 -13.86 14.77 7.66
CA LYS A 479 -12.87 15.77 8.09
C LYS A 479 -12.18 16.44 6.90
N ARG A 480 -11.66 15.63 5.97
CA ARG A 480 -10.97 16.14 4.78
C ARG A 480 -11.89 16.98 3.90
N ILE A 481 -13.14 16.57 3.71
CA ILE A 481 -14.16 17.36 2.99
C ILE A 481 -14.35 18.72 3.67
N ARG A 482 -14.51 18.76 5.00
CA ARG A 482 -14.75 20.02 5.73
C ARG A 482 -13.58 21.01 5.64
N GLU A 483 -12.36 20.50 5.60
CA GLU A 483 -11.14 21.29 5.49
C GLU A 483 -10.87 21.78 4.04
N ASP A 484 -11.43 21.09 3.03
CA ASP A 484 -11.31 21.47 1.62
C ASP A 484 -12.50 22.34 1.15
N THR A 485 -12.29 23.65 1.12
CA THR A 485 -13.31 24.62 0.71
C THR A 485 -13.85 24.40 -0.71
N VAL A 486 -13.03 23.88 -1.63
CA VAL A 486 -13.43 23.63 -3.02
C VAL A 486 -14.34 22.41 -3.10
N MET A 487 -14.04 21.36 -2.34
CA MET A 487 -14.90 20.17 -2.25
C MET A 487 -16.25 20.53 -1.63
N ARG A 488 -16.28 21.32 -0.55
CA ARG A 488 -17.54 21.79 0.05
C ARG A 488 -18.38 22.58 -0.93
N ALA A 489 -17.75 23.47 -1.70
CA ALA A 489 -18.44 24.24 -2.72
C ALA A 489 -18.99 23.32 -3.83
N ALA A 490 -18.22 22.31 -4.24
CA ALA A 490 -18.65 21.31 -5.22
C ALA A 490 -19.87 20.48 -4.73
N LEU A 491 -19.93 20.19 -3.42
CA LEU A 491 -21.06 19.51 -2.78
C LEU A 491 -22.29 20.40 -2.54
N GLY A 492 -22.26 21.67 -2.97
CA GLY A 492 -23.40 22.57 -2.88
C GLY A 492 -23.52 23.32 -1.55
N GLY A 493 -22.41 23.54 -0.83
CA GLY A 493 -22.36 24.18 0.48
C GLY A 493 -23.10 25.52 0.62
N LYS A 494 -24.40 25.45 0.93
CA LYS A 494 -25.12 26.36 1.83
C LYS A 494 -25.77 25.51 2.91
N LEU A 495 -25.12 25.37 4.07
CA LEU A 495 -25.74 24.78 5.26
C LEU A 495 -26.87 25.74 5.69
N ARG A 496 -28.13 25.32 5.57
CA ARG A 496 -29.22 25.97 6.28
C ARG A 496 -29.03 25.67 7.76
N SER A 497 -28.65 26.69 8.54
CA SER A 497 -28.76 26.67 10.00
C SER A 497 -30.23 26.47 10.38
N THR A 498 -30.64 25.24 10.69
CA THR A 498 -31.92 24.99 11.37
C THR A 498 -31.74 25.25 12.86
N ALA A 499 -31.64 26.52 13.23
CA ALA A 499 -32.06 26.95 14.55
C ALA A 499 -33.60 26.91 14.54
N GLY A 500 -34.17 25.80 15.00
CA GLY A 500 -35.61 25.71 15.24
C GLY A 500 -36.01 26.66 16.39
N PRO A 501 -37.21 27.25 16.34
CA PRO A 501 -37.64 28.22 17.34
C PRO A 501 -37.82 27.53 18.69
N SER A 502 -37.31 28.19 19.74
CA SER A 502 -37.51 27.82 21.14
C SER A 502 -38.99 27.60 21.42
N ARG A 503 -39.38 26.37 21.79
CA ARG A 503 -40.68 26.13 22.40
C ARG A 503 -40.66 26.77 23.79
N SER A 504 -41.46 27.81 23.93
CA SER A 504 -41.92 28.35 25.20
C SER A 504 -42.62 27.25 26.00
N GLU A 505 -42.22 27.11 27.25
CA GLU A 505 -42.99 26.43 28.28
C GLU A 505 -44.30 27.21 28.49
N ASP A 506 -45.43 26.60 28.18
CA ASP A 506 -46.74 26.97 28.71
C ASP A 506 -47.62 25.72 28.70
N GLY A 507 -48.20 25.40 29.85
CA GLY A 507 -49.18 24.31 29.96
C GLY A 507 -49.21 23.62 31.32
N GLN A 508 -49.52 24.40 32.35
CA GLN A 508 -50.00 23.87 33.64
C GLN A 508 -51.28 23.04 33.46
N SER A 509 -51.39 22.05 34.34
CA SER A 509 -52.56 21.29 34.80
C SER A 509 -53.95 21.84 34.49
N GLU A 510 -54.88 20.96 34.12
CA GLU A 510 -56.10 20.70 34.89
C GLU A 510 -56.83 19.42 34.43
N THR A 511 -57.27 18.65 35.44
CA THR A 511 -58.17 17.48 35.50
C THR A 511 -57.78 16.16 34.83
#